data_AF-A0A8J6CV60-F1
#
_entry.id   AF-A0A8J6CV60-F1
#
_cell.length_a   1.000
_cell.length_b   1.000
_cell.length_c   1.000
_cell.angle_alpha   90.00
_cell.angle_beta   90.00
_cell.angle_gamma   90.00
#
_symmetry.space_group_name_H-M   'P 1'
#
loop_
_entity.id
_entity.type
_entity.pdbx_description
1 polymer ?
#
loop_
_entity_poly.entity_id
_entity_poly.type
_entity_poly.pdbx_seq_one_letter_code
_entity_poly.pdbx_strand_id
1 'polypeptide(L)'
;MRMVENFYNYLGLHLPIHRKQSTAFTNVINRCICRINSWSKRLLSYGGKEVFLKAILQSIPTYAISVLLAPKGIIEEIHSKMSRMWWTSNDKTRGWAMMAWNHLCYPKGVGGMGFRDMHVFNLALLSKQVWRLVNFKDTLCFKVLSAKYFPEGDVFWPKWCDRLSFTWMSIAKAAATLKDSLNNRLLEGRYERCIDWLEDALRELDSKAVADFFTLLWNCWNNRNKLVFQGKEDPTRVPKCKGWKKPPKDFVKINVDAAIFENGAGYGVIIKYANGFVLGGCYGFANKTLDVIWAELETLSMGLKLADSMKIPKLIVESDNETLINTVNKREKDGTILGQCIKKECMIIRNFDSVLFNWIDRRSNEAADSLSKLAIKNNCNLNFKMDYPLEIHKVIIREAIK
;
A
#
# COMPACT_ATOMS: atom_id res chain seq x y z
N MET A 1 -36.65 11.90 36.06
CA MET A 1 -36.22 11.08 34.91
C MET A 1 -36.31 11.95 33.67
N ARG A 2 -35.22 12.20 32.91
CA ARG A 2 -35.32 12.99 31.66
C ARG A 2 -35.99 12.11 30.59
N MET A 3 -37.19 12.48 30.14
CA MET A 3 -37.75 11.89 28.92
C MET A 3 -36.93 12.36 27.71
N VAL A 4 -36.57 11.42 26.85
CA VAL A 4 -35.87 11.70 25.59
C VAL A 4 -36.92 11.74 24.49
N GLU A 5 -37.16 12.92 23.93
CA GLU A 5 -38.25 13.15 22.96
C GLU A 5 -38.09 12.37 21.64
N ASN A 6 -36.87 11.92 21.32
CA ASN A 6 -36.56 11.22 20.07
C ASN A 6 -35.68 9.99 20.28
N PHE A 7 -36.30 8.81 20.40
CA PHE A 7 -35.63 7.50 20.47
C PHE A 7 -34.94 7.06 19.16
N TYR A 8 -34.94 7.89 18.12
CA TYR A 8 -34.52 7.50 16.77
C TYR A 8 -33.01 7.32 16.57
N ASN A 9 -32.15 7.76 17.50
CA ASN A 9 -30.69 7.68 17.37
C ASN A 9 -30.04 7.13 18.65
N TYR A 10 -29.25 6.06 18.53
CA TYR A 10 -28.44 5.52 19.61
C TYR A 10 -27.00 5.28 19.15
N LEU A 11 -26.01 5.84 19.88
CA LEU A 11 -24.58 5.79 19.54
C LEU A 11 -24.27 6.18 18.07
N GLY A 12 -25.03 7.12 17.50
CA GLY A 12 -24.87 7.60 16.13
C GLY A 12 -25.43 6.70 15.03
N LEU A 13 -26.09 5.59 15.38
CA LEU A 13 -26.91 4.78 14.49
C LEU A 13 -28.38 5.18 14.63
N HIS A 14 -29.09 5.31 13.51
CA HIS A 14 -30.55 5.38 13.54
C HIS A 14 -31.10 4.02 13.93
N LEU A 15 -31.87 3.95 15.02
CA LEU A 15 -32.59 2.73 15.40
C LEU A 15 -33.71 2.49 14.37
N PRO A 16 -33.67 1.41 13.58
CA PRO A 16 -34.61 1.23 12.48
C PRO A 16 -35.95 0.71 13.01
N ILE A 17 -36.92 1.61 13.18
CA ILE A 17 -38.26 1.24 13.68
C ILE A 17 -39.14 0.60 12.59
N HIS A 18 -38.87 0.80 11.28
CA HIS A 18 -39.63 0.13 10.20
C HIS A 18 -38.86 -0.15 8.90
N ARG A 19 -39.24 -1.27 8.25
CA ARG A 19 -39.08 -1.78 6.86
C ARG A 19 -37.85 -1.40 6.01
N LYS A 20 -37.37 -0.15 5.96
CA LYS A 20 -36.33 0.30 5.00
C LYS A 20 -34.94 0.35 5.65
N GLN A 21 -34.21 -0.77 5.55
CA GLN A 21 -32.88 -0.98 6.15
C GLN A 21 -31.82 0.05 5.72
N SER A 22 -31.96 0.65 4.53
CA SER A 22 -31.04 1.69 4.03
C SER A 22 -30.99 2.94 4.92
N THR A 23 -32.09 3.29 5.59
CA THR A 23 -32.21 4.51 6.40
C THR A 23 -31.25 4.50 7.60
N ALA A 24 -30.92 3.32 8.13
CA ALA A 24 -29.93 3.17 9.21
C ALA A 24 -28.53 3.69 8.82
N PHE A 25 -28.22 3.71 7.51
CA PHE A 25 -26.93 4.12 6.96
C PHE A 25 -26.91 5.54 6.38
N THR A 26 -28.05 6.23 6.29
CA THR A 26 -28.12 7.60 5.75
C THR A 26 -27.19 8.56 6.53
N ASN A 27 -27.15 8.48 7.86
CA ASN A 27 -26.21 9.27 8.68
C ASN A 27 -24.74 8.89 8.44
N VAL A 28 -24.45 7.62 8.12
CA VAL A 28 -23.09 7.17 7.79
C VAL A 28 -22.63 7.77 6.47
N ILE A 29 -23.48 7.72 5.44
CA ILE A 29 -23.24 8.33 4.12
C ILE A 29 -23.09 9.85 4.26
N ASN A 30 -23.99 10.52 4.99
CA ASN A 30 -23.92 11.96 5.24
C ASN A 30 -22.60 12.34 5.93
N ARG A 31 -22.15 11.59 6.94
CA ARG A 31 -20.85 11.81 7.59
C ARG A 31 -19.67 11.65 6.62
N CYS A 32 -19.70 10.65 5.74
CA CYS A 32 -18.70 10.49 4.68
C CYS A 32 -18.70 11.70 3.72
N ILE A 33 -19.88 12.17 3.28
CA ILE A 33 -20.02 13.35 2.41
C ILE A 33 -19.52 14.62 3.12
N CYS A 34 -19.93 14.87 4.36
CA CYS A 34 -19.46 16.01 5.16
C CYS A 34 -17.94 16.00 5.31
N ARG A 35 -17.31 14.84 5.53
CA ARG A 35 -15.84 14.75 5.59
C ARG A 35 -15.18 14.99 4.23
N ILE A 36 -15.73 14.46 3.13
CA ILE A 36 -15.25 14.72 1.76
C ILE A 36 -15.36 16.21 1.38
N ASN A 37 -16.41 16.90 1.83
CA ASN A 37 -16.65 18.31 1.52
C ASN A 37 -15.92 19.28 2.46
N SER A 38 -15.70 18.89 3.72
CA SER A 38 -14.96 19.68 4.72
C SER A 38 -13.46 19.76 4.42
N TRP A 39 -12.92 18.80 3.66
CA TRP A 39 -11.53 18.83 3.22
C TRP A 39 -11.45 19.42 1.82
N SER A 40 -10.68 20.51 1.68
CA SER A 40 -10.44 21.14 0.38
C SER A 40 -9.77 20.14 -0.57
N LYS A 41 -10.50 19.71 -1.61
CA LYS A 41 -10.00 18.75 -2.61
C LYS A 41 -8.77 19.28 -3.36
N ARG A 42 -8.56 20.59 -3.31
CA ARG A 42 -7.40 21.34 -3.84
C ARG A 42 -6.09 21.17 -3.07
N LEU A 43 -6.10 20.64 -1.84
CA LEU A 43 -4.92 20.62 -0.96
C LEU A 43 -4.29 19.24 -0.72
N LEU A 44 -4.93 18.15 -1.16
CA LEU A 44 -4.43 16.79 -0.91
C LEU A 44 -3.70 16.21 -2.14
N SER A 45 -2.41 15.93 -1.98
CA SER A 45 -1.66 15.04 -2.87
C SER A 45 -2.28 13.63 -2.90
N TYR A 46 -1.97 12.81 -3.91
CA TYR A 46 -2.48 11.43 -3.97
C TYR A 46 -2.11 10.60 -2.72
N GLY A 47 -0.92 10.80 -2.13
CA GLY A 47 -0.57 10.19 -0.85
C GLY A 47 -1.48 10.67 0.29
N GLY A 48 -1.76 11.97 0.37
CA GLY A 48 -2.71 12.54 1.33
C GLY A 48 -4.14 12.00 1.16
N LYS A 49 -4.61 11.87 -0.09
CA LYS A 49 -5.92 11.26 -0.40
C LYS A 49 -5.99 9.79 0.03
N GLU A 50 -4.91 9.04 -0.11
CA GLU A 50 -4.87 7.62 0.28
C GLU A 50 -5.01 7.45 1.79
N VAL A 51 -4.24 8.24 2.56
CA VAL A 51 -4.32 8.28 4.02
C VAL A 51 -5.72 8.73 4.46
N PHE A 52 -6.26 9.80 3.85
CA PHE A 52 -7.61 10.30 4.12
C PHE A 52 -8.69 9.24 3.88
N LEU A 53 -8.61 8.51 2.77
CA LEU A 53 -9.53 7.40 2.48
C LEU A 53 -9.43 6.29 3.52
N LYS A 54 -8.22 5.78 3.80
CA LYS A 54 -8.01 4.63 4.70
C LYS A 54 -8.28 4.92 6.17
N ALA A 55 -7.75 6.04 6.68
CA ALA A 55 -7.81 6.39 8.09
C ALA A 55 -9.15 7.03 8.49
N ILE A 56 -9.73 7.86 7.62
CA ILE A 56 -10.94 8.64 7.93
C ILE A 56 -12.16 8.04 7.23
N LEU A 57 -12.24 8.03 5.90
CA LEU A 57 -13.48 7.64 5.23
C LEU A 57 -13.83 6.16 5.44
N GLN A 58 -12.83 5.28 5.46
CA GLN A 58 -13.01 3.86 5.71
C GLN A 58 -13.14 3.48 7.18
N SER A 59 -12.98 4.42 8.12
CA SER A 59 -13.24 4.18 9.55
C SER A 59 -14.67 4.57 9.96
N ILE A 60 -15.25 5.63 9.37
CA ILE A 60 -16.63 6.11 9.61
C ILE A 60 -17.69 4.99 9.60
N PRO A 61 -17.77 4.10 8.59
CA PRO A 61 -18.82 3.07 8.57
C PRO A 61 -18.59 1.93 9.57
N THR A 62 -17.36 1.74 10.08
CA THR A 62 -16.93 0.54 10.82
C THR A 62 -17.86 0.19 11.97
N TYR A 63 -18.30 1.17 12.76
CA TYR A 63 -19.22 0.94 13.87
C TYR A 63 -20.55 0.35 13.39
N ALA A 64 -21.18 0.99 12.38
CA ALA A 64 -22.44 0.55 11.80
C ALA A 64 -22.35 -0.86 11.19
N ILE A 65 -21.31 -1.11 10.38
CA ILE A 65 -21.10 -2.40 9.70
C ILE A 65 -20.55 -3.49 10.64
N SER A 66 -20.23 -3.18 11.89
CA SER A 66 -19.85 -4.19 12.90
C SER A 66 -21.05 -4.87 13.56
N VAL A 67 -22.26 -4.32 13.39
CA VAL A 67 -23.51 -4.80 14.00
C VAL A 67 -24.66 -4.96 13.00
N LEU A 68 -24.58 -4.36 11.81
CA LEU A 68 -25.58 -4.44 10.74
C LEU A 68 -24.94 -4.81 9.40
N LEU A 69 -25.65 -5.59 8.59
CA LEU A 69 -25.25 -5.91 7.21
C LEU A 69 -25.79 -4.81 6.28
N ALA A 70 -24.90 -3.98 5.75
CA ALA A 70 -25.24 -2.91 4.82
C ALA A 70 -25.81 -3.48 3.51
N PRO A 71 -26.95 -2.96 3.01
CA PRO A 71 -27.46 -3.29 1.68
C PRO A 71 -26.44 -2.96 0.58
N LYS A 72 -26.40 -3.74 -0.51
CA LYS A 72 -25.43 -3.55 -1.61
C LYS A 72 -25.38 -2.11 -2.15
N GLY A 73 -26.55 -1.49 -2.40
CA GLY A 73 -26.62 -0.09 -2.85
C GLY A 73 -26.02 0.94 -1.88
N ILE A 74 -26.00 0.66 -0.56
CA ILE A 74 -25.31 1.52 0.44
C ILE A 74 -23.78 1.37 0.29
N ILE A 75 -23.30 0.14 0.10
CA ILE A 75 -21.87 -0.13 -0.16
C ILE A 75 -21.43 0.54 -1.46
N GLU A 76 -22.20 0.37 -2.54
CA GLU A 76 -21.95 0.96 -3.85
C GLU A 76 -21.97 2.50 -3.80
N GLU A 77 -22.88 3.12 -3.03
CA GLU A 77 -22.87 4.57 -2.84
C GLU A 77 -21.61 5.03 -2.11
N ILE A 78 -21.22 4.37 -1.00
CA ILE A 78 -19.99 4.69 -0.25
C ILE A 78 -18.76 4.56 -1.16
N HIS A 79 -18.63 3.45 -1.89
CA HIS A 79 -17.59 3.21 -2.88
C HIS A 79 -17.57 4.27 -3.99
N SER A 80 -18.73 4.69 -4.47
CA SER A 80 -18.87 5.77 -5.48
C SER A 80 -18.38 7.12 -4.96
N LYS A 81 -18.72 7.51 -3.71
CA LYS A 81 -18.18 8.76 -3.11
C LYS A 81 -16.66 8.67 -2.91
N MET A 82 -16.16 7.54 -2.41
CA MET A 82 -14.73 7.31 -2.19
C MET A 82 -13.93 7.33 -3.50
N SER A 83 -14.42 6.66 -4.54
CA SER A 83 -13.83 6.66 -5.89
C SER A 83 -13.78 8.08 -6.47
N ARG A 84 -14.86 8.85 -6.34
CA ARG A 84 -14.89 10.24 -6.79
C ARG A 84 -13.87 11.12 -6.06
N MET A 85 -13.74 10.96 -4.74
CA MET A 85 -12.71 11.67 -3.96
C MET A 85 -11.29 11.30 -4.41
N TRP A 86 -11.04 10.02 -4.69
CA TRP A 86 -9.73 9.56 -5.18
C TRP A 86 -9.34 10.24 -6.51
N TRP A 87 -10.23 10.19 -7.51
CA TRP A 87 -9.94 10.65 -8.87
C TRP A 87 -10.08 12.16 -9.08
N THR A 88 -10.90 12.89 -8.32
CA THR A 88 -11.07 14.35 -8.49
C THR A 88 -9.90 15.13 -7.91
N SER A 89 -9.23 15.95 -8.73
CA SER A 89 -8.11 16.82 -8.31
C SER A 89 -8.50 18.30 -8.11
N ASN A 90 -9.63 18.75 -8.65
CA ASN A 90 -10.17 20.11 -8.48
C ASN A 90 -11.70 20.06 -8.47
N ASP A 91 -12.37 20.92 -7.69
CA ASP A 91 -13.83 20.93 -7.60
C ASP A 91 -14.56 21.27 -8.92
N LYS A 92 -13.86 21.91 -9.87
CA LYS A 92 -14.41 22.27 -11.19
C LYS A 92 -14.26 21.18 -12.27
N THR A 93 -13.49 20.11 -12.03
CA THR A 93 -13.25 19.07 -13.04
C THR A 93 -13.66 17.68 -12.55
N ARG A 94 -14.39 16.93 -13.40
CA ARG A 94 -14.62 15.50 -13.19
C ARG A 94 -13.28 14.77 -13.36
N GLY A 95 -12.76 14.22 -12.26
CA GLY A 95 -11.63 13.30 -12.33
C GLY A 95 -11.99 12.06 -13.15
N TRP A 96 -11.10 11.64 -14.04
CA TRP A 96 -11.29 10.42 -14.83
C TRP A 96 -10.94 9.20 -13.98
N ALA A 97 -11.88 8.27 -13.86
CA ALA A 97 -11.68 7.03 -13.13
C ALA A 97 -10.87 6.05 -13.99
N MET A 98 -9.53 6.14 -13.90
CA MET A 98 -8.61 5.33 -14.72
C MET A 98 -8.61 3.84 -14.32
N MET A 99 -9.19 3.50 -13.17
CA MET A 99 -9.24 2.14 -12.64
C MET A 99 -10.51 1.93 -11.80
N ALA A 100 -11.12 0.75 -11.93
CA ALA A 100 -12.33 0.38 -11.20
C ALA A 100 -12.09 0.32 -9.68
N TRP A 101 -13.10 0.67 -8.89
CA TRP A 101 -12.98 0.72 -7.42
C TRP A 101 -12.60 -0.63 -6.80
N ASN A 102 -13.14 -1.75 -7.32
CA ASN A 102 -12.80 -3.09 -6.87
C ASN A 102 -11.30 -3.39 -7.05
N HIS A 103 -10.67 -2.88 -8.12
CA HIS A 103 -9.24 -3.01 -8.36
C HIS A 103 -8.41 -2.06 -7.46
N LEU A 104 -8.93 -0.88 -7.11
CA LEU A 104 -8.31 -0.02 -6.09
C LEU A 104 -8.35 -0.66 -4.68
N CYS A 105 -9.30 -1.55 -4.42
CA CYS A 105 -9.32 -2.35 -3.20
C CYS A 105 -8.23 -3.45 -3.17
N TYR A 106 -7.65 -3.80 -4.31
CA TYR A 106 -6.52 -4.72 -4.35
C TYR A 106 -5.27 -4.09 -3.69
N PRO A 107 -4.34 -4.91 -3.17
CA PRO A 107 -3.08 -4.44 -2.57
C PRO A 107 -2.20 -3.60 -3.50
N LYS A 108 -1.35 -2.75 -2.91
CA LYS A 108 -0.31 -2.01 -3.63
C LYS A 108 0.64 -2.91 -4.42
N GLY A 109 1.05 -4.04 -3.84
CA GLY A 109 1.95 -5.00 -4.49
C GLY A 109 1.38 -5.65 -5.77
N VAL A 110 0.09 -5.47 -6.05
CA VAL A 110 -0.60 -6.03 -7.22
C VAL A 110 -1.31 -4.97 -8.06
N GLY A 111 -0.92 -3.69 -7.93
CA GLY A 111 -1.44 -2.59 -8.75
C GLY A 111 -2.75 -1.96 -8.27
N GLY A 112 -3.26 -2.33 -7.09
CA GLY A 112 -4.33 -1.58 -6.43
C GLY A 112 -3.80 -0.57 -5.41
N MET A 113 -4.67 0.01 -4.58
CA MET A 113 -4.27 1.00 -3.55
C MET A 113 -4.34 0.43 -2.11
N GLY A 114 -4.87 -0.77 -1.93
CA GLY A 114 -5.09 -1.42 -0.63
C GLY A 114 -6.26 -0.80 0.15
N PHE A 115 -7.27 -0.31 -0.56
CA PHE A 115 -8.53 0.13 0.05
C PHE A 115 -9.37 -1.07 0.52
N ARG A 116 -10.20 -0.91 1.56
CA ARG A 116 -11.10 -1.98 2.00
C ARG A 116 -12.32 -2.07 1.09
N ASP A 117 -12.57 -3.26 0.54
CA ASP A 117 -13.92 -3.63 0.11
C ASP A 117 -14.82 -3.61 1.36
N MET A 118 -15.91 -2.84 1.31
CA MET A 118 -16.76 -2.60 2.46
C MET A 118 -17.78 -3.71 2.68
N HIS A 119 -18.14 -4.48 1.66
CA HIS A 119 -19.02 -5.64 1.80
C HIS A 119 -18.28 -6.80 2.46
N VAL A 120 -17.06 -7.10 1.99
CA VAL A 120 -16.19 -8.12 2.58
C VAL A 120 -15.82 -7.75 4.02
N PHE A 121 -15.48 -6.49 4.28
CA PHE A 121 -15.16 -6.02 5.64
C PHE A 121 -16.37 -6.05 6.58
N ASN A 122 -17.57 -5.76 6.09
CA ASN A 122 -18.82 -5.88 6.85
C ASN A 122 -19.10 -7.35 7.25
N LEU A 123 -18.96 -8.29 6.31
CA LEU A 123 -19.13 -9.72 6.59
C LEU A 123 -18.12 -10.20 7.63
N ALA A 124 -16.83 -9.85 7.49
CA ALA A 124 -15.80 -10.22 8.46
C ALA A 124 -16.08 -9.69 9.89
N LEU A 125 -16.58 -8.46 10.02
CA LEU A 125 -16.95 -7.89 11.32
C LEU A 125 -18.20 -8.55 11.94
N LEU A 126 -19.17 -8.96 11.12
CA LEU A 126 -20.34 -9.73 11.59
C LEU A 126 -19.96 -11.16 11.96
N SER A 127 -19.07 -11.81 11.20
CA SER A 127 -18.49 -13.12 11.54
C SER A 127 -17.81 -13.11 12.91
N LYS A 128 -17.13 -12.01 13.27
CA LYS A 128 -16.60 -11.80 14.63
C LYS A 128 -17.70 -11.78 15.70
N GLN A 129 -18.91 -11.27 15.41
CA GLN A 129 -20.02 -11.33 16.36
C GLN A 129 -20.59 -12.75 16.49
N VAL A 130 -20.68 -13.51 15.38
CA VAL A 130 -21.07 -14.93 15.41
C VAL A 130 -20.12 -15.73 16.29
N TRP A 131 -18.80 -15.58 16.08
CA TRP A 131 -17.78 -16.22 16.92
C TRP A 131 -17.91 -15.86 18.41
N ARG A 132 -18.30 -14.62 18.73
CA ARG A 132 -18.57 -14.22 20.13
C ARG A 132 -19.82 -14.85 20.73
N LEU A 133 -20.88 -15.08 19.93
CA LEU A 133 -22.08 -15.79 20.39
C LEU A 133 -21.80 -17.28 20.61
N VAL A 134 -20.94 -17.88 19.80
CA VAL A 134 -20.46 -19.26 20.02
C VAL A 134 -19.70 -19.39 21.35
N ASN A 135 -18.71 -18.53 21.57
CA ASN A 135 -17.75 -18.70 22.67
C ASN A 135 -18.15 -18.07 24.01
N PHE A 136 -18.94 -16.98 24.03
CA PHE A 136 -19.21 -16.20 25.26
C PHE A 136 -20.68 -16.22 25.68
N LYS A 137 -21.14 -17.40 26.08
CA LYS A 137 -22.54 -17.70 26.46
C LYS A 137 -23.05 -16.91 27.68
N ASP A 138 -22.15 -16.43 28.54
CA ASP A 138 -22.53 -15.63 29.72
C ASP A 138 -22.94 -14.18 29.42
N THR A 139 -22.65 -13.69 28.22
CA THR A 139 -22.93 -12.30 27.86
C THR A 139 -24.42 -12.01 27.78
N LEU A 140 -24.84 -10.79 28.16
CA LEU A 140 -26.22 -10.33 27.98
C LEU A 140 -26.65 -10.41 26.50
N CYS A 141 -25.72 -10.18 25.56
CA CYS A 141 -25.97 -10.31 24.12
C CYS A 141 -26.34 -11.75 23.74
N PHE A 142 -25.59 -12.75 24.22
CA PHE A 142 -25.98 -14.15 24.04
C PHE A 142 -27.34 -14.43 24.68
N LYS A 143 -27.50 -14.15 25.98
CA LYS A 143 -28.72 -14.46 26.75
C LYS A 143 -30.00 -13.89 26.13
N VAL A 144 -29.94 -12.67 25.58
CA VAL A 144 -31.09 -12.03 24.90
C VAL A 144 -31.32 -12.61 23.49
N LEU A 145 -30.26 -12.87 22.72
CA LEU A 145 -30.40 -13.36 21.34
C LEU A 145 -30.75 -14.86 21.29
N SER A 146 -30.18 -15.70 22.16
CA SER A 146 -30.48 -17.14 22.22
C SER A 146 -31.93 -17.37 22.60
N ALA A 147 -32.40 -16.82 23.72
CA ALA A 147 -33.78 -16.92 24.16
C ALA A 147 -34.81 -16.54 23.06
N LYS A 148 -34.48 -15.54 22.24
CA LYS A 148 -35.35 -15.09 21.15
C LYS A 148 -35.21 -15.88 19.84
N TYR A 149 -34.00 -16.27 19.44
CA TYR A 149 -33.71 -16.73 18.07
C TYR A 149 -33.05 -18.12 17.98
N PHE A 150 -32.36 -18.58 19.02
CA PHE A 150 -31.69 -19.90 19.05
C PHE A 150 -31.68 -20.43 20.49
N PRO A 151 -32.84 -20.88 21.03
CA PRO A 151 -32.99 -21.19 22.45
C PRO A 151 -32.18 -22.41 22.88
N GLU A 152 -31.84 -23.31 21.96
CA GLU A 152 -30.97 -24.46 22.16
C GLU A 152 -29.48 -24.07 22.32
N GLY A 153 -29.14 -22.80 22.11
CA GLY A 153 -27.81 -22.24 22.35
C GLY A 153 -26.86 -22.29 21.14
N ASP A 154 -27.24 -22.94 20.03
CA ASP A 154 -26.48 -22.94 18.78
C ASP A 154 -26.96 -21.85 17.80
N VAL A 155 -26.09 -20.87 17.54
CA VAL A 155 -26.34 -19.74 16.62
C VAL A 155 -26.48 -20.17 15.15
N PHE A 156 -25.99 -21.37 14.78
CA PHE A 156 -26.04 -21.92 13.43
C PHE A 156 -27.34 -22.69 13.12
N TRP A 157 -28.14 -23.01 14.14
CA TRP A 157 -29.45 -23.65 14.02
C TRP A 157 -30.55 -22.81 14.70
N PRO A 158 -30.84 -21.60 14.18
CA PRO A 158 -31.86 -20.75 14.78
C PRO A 158 -33.27 -21.25 14.51
N LYS A 159 -34.18 -21.04 15.48
CA LYS A 159 -35.60 -21.33 15.31
C LYS A 159 -36.25 -20.38 14.31
N TRP A 160 -37.30 -20.86 13.66
CA TRP A 160 -38.15 -20.03 12.81
C TRP A 160 -38.83 -18.91 13.61
N CYS A 161 -38.95 -17.71 13.02
CA CYS A 161 -39.54 -16.55 13.68
C CYS A 161 -40.01 -15.49 12.65
N ASP A 162 -41.28 -15.09 12.71
CA ASP A 162 -41.92 -14.12 11.81
C ASP A 162 -41.24 -12.74 11.76
N ARG A 163 -40.70 -12.27 12.90
CA ARG A 163 -40.23 -10.89 13.06
C ARG A 163 -38.77 -10.84 13.50
N LEU A 164 -37.89 -11.09 12.54
CA LEU A 164 -36.45 -10.95 12.70
C LEU A 164 -36.06 -9.46 12.88
N SER A 165 -35.20 -9.16 13.85
CA SER A 165 -34.60 -7.83 13.97
C SER A 165 -33.52 -7.66 12.89
N PHE A 166 -33.24 -6.43 12.45
CA PHE A 166 -32.22 -6.22 11.42
C PHE A 166 -30.82 -6.67 11.88
N THR A 167 -30.48 -6.44 13.15
CA THR A 167 -29.27 -6.98 13.79
C THR A 167 -29.22 -8.50 13.73
N TRP A 168 -30.30 -9.20 14.10
CA TRP A 168 -30.34 -10.65 14.02
C TRP A 168 -30.24 -11.16 12.57
N MET A 169 -30.98 -10.58 11.63
CA MET A 169 -30.89 -10.94 10.20
C MET A 169 -29.46 -10.77 9.64
N SER A 170 -28.73 -9.76 10.14
CA SER A 170 -27.32 -9.52 9.79
C SER A 170 -26.40 -10.61 10.34
N ILE A 171 -26.58 -10.98 11.63
CA ILE A 171 -25.83 -12.04 12.30
C ILE A 171 -26.13 -13.41 11.68
N ALA A 172 -27.41 -13.76 11.51
CA ALA A 172 -27.84 -15.02 10.91
C ALA A 172 -27.30 -15.21 9.49
N LYS A 173 -27.23 -14.16 8.69
CA LYS A 173 -26.64 -14.22 7.34
C LYS A 173 -25.12 -14.45 7.37
N ALA A 174 -24.41 -13.83 8.31
CA ALA A 174 -22.99 -14.12 8.54
C ALA A 174 -22.78 -15.53 9.11
N ALA A 175 -23.66 -16.01 9.99
CA ALA A 175 -23.63 -17.35 10.56
C ALA A 175 -23.86 -18.42 9.49
N ALA A 176 -24.82 -18.24 8.57
CA ALA A 176 -25.01 -19.13 7.43
C ALA A 176 -23.74 -19.21 6.55
N THR A 177 -23.15 -18.05 6.21
CA THR A 177 -21.90 -17.99 5.42
C THR A 177 -20.73 -18.71 6.11
N LEU A 178 -20.66 -18.67 7.46
CA LEU A 178 -19.67 -19.40 8.25
C LEU A 178 -19.98 -20.89 8.40
N LYS A 179 -21.26 -21.26 8.52
CA LYS A 179 -21.72 -22.65 8.70
C LYS A 179 -21.38 -23.51 7.49
N ASP A 180 -21.58 -22.95 6.30
CA ASP A 180 -21.22 -23.58 5.03
C ASP A 180 -19.69 -23.72 4.85
N SER A 181 -18.88 -23.28 5.84
CA SER A 181 -17.41 -23.29 5.81
C SER A 181 -16.70 -23.72 7.11
N LEU A 182 -17.39 -24.21 8.16
CA LEU A 182 -16.79 -24.59 9.46
C LEU A 182 -17.49 -25.80 10.14
N ASN A 183 -16.74 -26.55 10.97
CA ASN A 183 -17.20 -27.79 11.64
C ASN A 183 -17.17 -27.67 13.19
N ASN A 184 -18.00 -28.47 13.89
CA ASN A 184 -18.41 -28.23 15.28
C ASN A 184 -17.29 -28.23 16.33
N ARG A 185 -16.26 -29.07 16.21
CA ARG A 185 -15.19 -29.20 17.23
C ARG A 185 -14.37 -27.91 17.43
N LEU A 186 -14.33 -27.05 16.41
CA LEU A 186 -13.68 -25.72 16.45
C LEU A 186 -14.48 -24.63 17.16
N LEU A 187 -15.77 -24.89 17.42
CA LEU A 187 -16.73 -23.94 17.98
C LEU A 187 -16.89 -24.13 19.50
N GLU A 188 -16.52 -25.30 20.04
CA GLU A 188 -16.79 -25.65 21.44
C GLU A 188 -15.57 -25.64 22.37
N GLY A 189 -14.35 -25.63 21.81
CA GLY A 189 -13.12 -25.58 22.60
C GLY A 189 -12.90 -24.22 23.28
N ARG A 190 -12.25 -24.23 24.46
CA ARG A 190 -11.83 -23.01 25.18
C ARG A 190 -10.34 -22.78 24.97
N TYR A 191 -9.97 -21.60 24.46
CA TYR A 191 -8.62 -21.26 24.05
C TYR A 191 -8.20 -19.92 24.63
N GLU A 192 -7.03 -19.87 25.29
CA GLU A 192 -6.54 -18.65 25.93
C GLU A 192 -5.80 -17.71 24.96
N ARG A 193 -5.13 -18.25 23.94
CA ARG A 193 -4.45 -17.46 22.91
C ARG A 193 -4.93 -17.86 21.52
N CYS A 194 -4.92 -16.88 20.60
CA CYS A 194 -5.41 -17.06 19.23
C CYS A 194 -4.61 -18.13 18.44
N ILE A 195 -3.35 -18.37 18.82
CA ILE A 195 -2.50 -19.39 18.19
C ILE A 195 -2.89 -20.80 18.64
N ASP A 196 -3.35 -20.97 19.88
CA ASP A 196 -3.80 -22.27 20.41
C ASP A 196 -5.08 -22.72 19.69
N TRP A 197 -6.00 -21.78 19.39
CA TRP A 197 -7.19 -22.04 18.55
C TRP A 197 -6.80 -22.41 17.11
N LEU A 198 -5.78 -21.76 16.54
CA LEU A 198 -5.28 -22.07 15.20
C LEU A 198 -4.58 -23.44 15.14
N GLU A 199 -3.84 -23.83 16.18
CA GLU A 199 -3.18 -25.13 16.24
C GLU A 199 -4.19 -26.29 16.37
N ASP A 200 -5.23 -26.16 17.20
CA ASP A 200 -6.26 -27.20 17.26
C ASP A 200 -7.17 -27.18 16.02
N ALA A 201 -7.38 -26.01 15.37
CA ALA A 201 -7.99 -25.97 14.03
C ALA A 201 -7.19 -26.79 12.99
N LEU A 202 -5.86 -26.72 13.06
CA LEU A 202 -4.94 -27.45 12.17
C LEU A 202 -4.87 -28.95 12.47
N ARG A 203 -5.16 -29.37 13.72
CA ARG A 203 -5.12 -30.79 14.14
C ARG A 203 -6.42 -31.54 13.85
N GLU A 204 -7.56 -30.86 13.86
CA GLU A 204 -8.90 -31.48 13.94
C GLU A 204 -9.76 -31.36 12.67
N LEU A 205 -9.44 -30.41 11.79
CA LEU A 205 -10.05 -30.37 10.47
C LEU A 205 -9.41 -31.46 9.59
N ASP A 206 -10.20 -32.12 8.71
CA ASP A 206 -9.60 -33.01 7.71
C ASP A 206 -8.76 -32.20 6.71
N SER A 207 -7.91 -32.85 5.91
CA SER A 207 -7.02 -32.16 4.98
C SER A 207 -7.74 -31.27 3.97
N LYS A 208 -9.04 -31.48 3.74
CA LYS A 208 -9.88 -30.68 2.84
C LYS A 208 -10.51 -29.50 3.57
N ALA A 209 -10.94 -29.66 4.81
CA ALA A 209 -11.53 -28.60 5.63
C ALA A 209 -10.45 -27.68 6.25
N VAL A 210 -9.25 -28.19 6.57
CA VAL A 210 -8.04 -27.36 6.80
C VAL A 210 -7.80 -26.56 5.53
N ALA A 211 -7.77 -27.24 4.39
CA ALA A 211 -7.55 -26.58 3.11
C ALA A 211 -8.63 -25.52 2.86
N ASP A 212 -9.91 -25.73 3.14
CA ASP A 212 -10.99 -24.75 2.90
C ASP A 212 -10.99 -23.59 3.92
N PHE A 213 -10.76 -23.85 5.21
CA PHE A 213 -10.68 -22.79 6.23
C PHE A 213 -9.42 -21.93 6.06
N PHE A 214 -8.26 -22.56 5.87
CA PHE A 214 -7.08 -21.81 5.44
C PHE A 214 -7.31 -21.19 4.07
N THR A 215 -7.99 -21.85 3.12
CA THR A 215 -8.39 -21.26 1.82
C THR A 215 -9.38 -20.10 1.98
N LEU A 216 -10.06 -19.90 3.11
CA LEU A 216 -10.86 -18.71 3.38
C LEU A 216 -10.01 -17.58 3.98
N LEU A 217 -9.17 -17.89 4.97
CA LEU A 217 -8.16 -16.97 5.49
C LEU A 217 -7.16 -16.56 4.39
N TRP A 218 -6.98 -17.37 3.35
CA TRP A 218 -6.17 -17.20 2.14
C TRP A 218 -6.99 -16.58 0.98
N ASN A 219 -8.27 -16.88 0.78
CA ASN A 219 -9.14 -16.05 -0.07
C ASN A 219 -9.44 -14.67 0.57
N CYS A 220 -8.90 -14.41 1.76
CA CYS A 220 -8.71 -13.07 2.32
C CYS A 220 -7.25 -12.59 2.20
N TRP A 221 -6.26 -13.34 2.71
CA TRP A 221 -4.84 -12.96 2.76
C TRP A 221 -4.13 -13.13 1.42
N ASN A 222 -4.30 -14.27 0.77
CA ASN A 222 -3.76 -14.54 -0.55
C ASN A 222 -4.58 -13.85 -1.64
N ASN A 223 -5.90 -13.62 -1.55
CA ASN A 223 -6.52 -12.65 -2.48
C ASN A 223 -6.01 -11.22 -2.24
N ARG A 224 -5.56 -10.90 -1.02
CA ARG A 224 -4.76 -9.71 -0.67
C ARG A 224 -3.25 -9.87 -0.96
N ASN A 225 -2.76 -10.96 -1.57
CA ASN A 225 -1.32 -11.15 -1.86
C ASN A 225 -1.03 -12.08 -3.07
N LYS A 226 -2.01 -12.36 -3.96
CA LYS A 226 -2.00 -13.57 -4.82
C LYS A 226 -0.87 -13.58 -5.83
N LEU A 227 -0.66 -12.42 -6.41
CA LEU A 227 0.38 -12.15 -7.40
C LEU A 227 1.75 -11.86 -6.75
N VAL A 228 1.83 -11.77 -5.41
CA VAL A 228 3.09 -11.68 -4.67
C VAL A 228 3.66 -13.08 -4.42
N PHE A 229 2.82 -14.08 -4.12
CA PHE A 229 3.27 -15.41 -3.69
C PHE A 229 3.09 -16.55 -4.71
N GLN A 230 2.25 -16.40 -5.74
CA GLN A 230 2.09 -17.45 -6.77
C GLN A 230 3.04 -17.31 -7.98
N GLY A 231 3.86 -16.25 -8.04
CA GLY A 231 4.88 -16.05 -9.10
C GLY A 231 4.37 -15.92 -10.54
N LYS A 232 3.07 -16.11 -10.79
CA LYS A 232 2.48 -15.99 -12.12
C LYS A 232 2.43 -14.54 -12.54
N GLU A 233 3.24 -14.22 -13.56
CA GLU A 233 3.18 -12.94 -14.23
C GLU A 233 1.85 -12.80 -15.00
N ASP A 234 1.27 -11.62 -14.91
CA ASP A 234 0.09 -11.21 -15.66
C ASP A 234 0.46 -11.11 -17.16
N PRO A 235 -0.25 -11.78 -18.09
CA PRO A 235 0.04 -11.69 -19.53
C PRO A 235 -0.19 -10.29 -20.12
N THR A 236 -0.81 -9.37 -19.36
CA THR A 236 -0.92 -7.95 -19.70
C THR A 236 0.18 -7.08 -19.08
N ARG A 237 1.15 -7.67 -18.34
CA ARG A 237 2.41 -7.01 -18.03
C ARG A 237 3.21 -6.77 -19.31
N VAL A 238 3.06 -5.56 -19.85
CA VAL A 238 4.22 -4.82 -20.36
C VAL A 238 4.28 -3.41 -19.77
N PRO A 239 4.60 -3.24 -18.47
CA PRO A 239 5.71 -2.40 -18.14
C PRO A 239 6.98 -3.19 -18.50
N LYS A 240 7.74 -2.73 -19.51
CA LYS A 240 9.11 -3.21 -19.69
C LYS A 240 9.88 -2.89 -18.41
N CYS A 241 10.02 -3.86 -17.51
CA CYS A 241 11.20 -3.91 -16.70
C CYS A 241 12.34 -4.02 -17.70
N LYS A 242 12.97 -2.88 -18.01
CA LYS A 242 14.26 -2.85 -18.68
C LYS A 242 15.24 -3.40 -17.65
N GLY A 243 15.26 -4.74 -17.51
CA GLY A 243 16.42 -5.45 -16.99
C GLY A 243 17.64 -4.86 -17.68
N TRP A 244 18.70 -4.64 -16.90
CA TRP A 244 19.83 -3.78 -17.22
C TRP A 244 20.11 -3.76 -18.73
N LYS A 245 19.79 -2.65 -19.40
CA LYS A 245 20.10 -2.55 -20.81
C LYS A 245 21.58 -2.27 -20.95
N LYS A 246 22.30 -3.25 -21.50
CA LYS A 246 23.63 -3.05 -22.07
C LYS A 246 23.65 -1.73 -22.85
N PRO A 247 24.44 -0.73 -22.43
CA PRO A 247 24.55 0.54 -23.15
C PRO A 247 25.11 0.27 -24.56
N PRO A 248 24.90 1.21 -25.51
CA PRO A 248 25.52 1.11 -26.82
C PRO A 248 27.04 0.96 -26.71
N LYS A 249 27.67 0.41 -27.75
CA LYS A 249 29.14 0.34 -27.82
C LYS A 249 29.71 1.75 -27.59
N ASP A 250 30.81 1.80 -26.85
CA ASP A 250 31.53 3.03 -26.45
C ASP A 250 30.85 3.93 -25.39
N PHE A 251 29.65 3.60 -24.89
CA PHE A 251 29.06 4.28 -23.73
C PHE A 251 29.37 3.59 -22.40
N VAL A 252 29.72 4.38 -21.39
CA VAL A 252 29.87 3.94 -19.99
C VAL A 252 28.65 4.37 -19.19
N LYS A 253 28.20 3.54 -18.26
CA LYS A 253 27.10 3.85 -17.35
C LYS A 253 27.62 4.41 -16.03
N ILE A 254 26.85 5.33 -15.46
CA ILE A 254 27.02 5.79 -14.08
C ILE A 254 25.66 5.75 -13.36
N ASN A 255 25.62 5.05 -12.24
CA ASN A 255 24.46 5.02 -11.33
C ASN A 255 24.73 5.97 -10.16
N VAL A 256 23.73 6.78 -9.79
CA VAL A 256 23.82 7.76 -8.70
C VAL A 256 22.61 7.63 -7.76
N ASP A 257 22.84 7.79 -6.46
CA ASP A 257 21.82 7.75 -5.40
C ASP A 257 22.26 8.58 -4.17
N ALA A 258 21.31 9.26 -3.53
CA ALA A 258 21.53 9.96 -2.27
C ALA A 258 20.56 9.51 -1.17
N ALA A 259 21.09 9.35 0.05
CA ALA A 259 20.32 8.94 1.23
C ALA A 259 20.42 9.97 2.36
N ILE A 260 19.28 10.54 2.78
CA ILE A 260 19.19 11.58 3.82
C ILE A 260 18.87 10.98 5.18
N PHE A 261 19.56 11.50 6.20
CA PHE A 261 19.44 11.14 7.61
C PHE A 261 19.40 12.43 8.46
N GLU A 262 19.07 12.31 9.75
CA GLU A 262 18.80 13.46 10.64
C GLU A 262 19.92 14.52 10.65
N ASN A 263 21.19 14.08 10.57
CA ASN A 263 22.37 14.94 10.67
C ASN A 263 23.19 15.03 9.36
N GLY A 264 22.63 14.65 8.20
CA GLY A 264 23.36 14.79 6.93
C GLY A 264 22.85 13.94 5.78
N ALA A 265 23.62 13.88 4.70
CA ALA A 265 23.33 13.08 3.52
C ALA A 265 24.54 12.22 3.12
N GLY A 266 24.30 10.93 2.87
CA GLY A 266 25.25 10.07 2.18
C GLY A 266 24.98 10.05 0.69
N TYR A 267 26.04 9.96 -0.10
CA TYR A 267 25.99 9.85 -1.56
C TYR A 267 26.68 8.58 -2.04
N GLY A 268 26.15 7.98 -3.10
CA GLY A 268 26.67 6.77 -3.72
C GLY A 268 26.73 6.91 -5.23
N VAL A 269 27.90 6.64 -5.80
CA VAL A 269 28.18 6.71 -7.24
C VAL A 269 28.93 5.45 -7.67
N ILE A 270 28.48 4.83 -8.75
CA ILE A 270 29.21 3.71 -9.35
C ILE A 270 29.22 3.78 -10.88
N ILE A 271 30.40 3.59 -11.47
CA ILE A 271 30.68 3.66 -12.90
C ILE A 271 30.95 2.25 -13.42
N LYS A 272 30.23 1.84 -14.48
CA LYS A 272 30.23 0.47 -15.01
C LYS A 272 30.32 0.47 -16.54
N TYR A 273 31.12 -0.45 -17.08
CA TYR A 273 31.18 -0.72 -18.51
C TYR A 273 29.92 -1.40 -19.06
N ALA A 274 29.85 -1.51 -20.38
CA ALA A 274 28.79 -2.17 -21.13
C ALA A 274 28.66 -3.70 -20.92
N ASN A 275 29.40 -4.29 -19.97
CA ASN A 275 29.36 -5.69 -19.57
C ASN A 275 29.12 -5.85 -18.05
N GLY A 276 28.71 -4.79 -17.36
CA GLY A 276 28.51 -4.79 -15.90
C GLY A 276 29.82 -4.65 -15.09
N PHE A 277 30.98 -4.68 -15.74
CA PHE A 277 32.28 -4.57 -15.07
C PHE A 277 32.44 -3.17 -14.44
N VAL A 278 32.80 -3.12 -13.15
CA VAL A 278 32.97 -1.87 -12.40
C VAL A 278 34.30 -1.21 -12.75
N LEU A 279 34.23 0.04 -13.21
CA LEU A 279 35.40 0.88 -13.49
C LEU A 279 35.93 1.57 -12.23
N GLY A 280 35.00 2.00 -11.39
CA GLY A 280 35.24 2.86 -10.26
C GLY A 280 33.95 3.40 -9.69
N GLY A 281 34.08 4.23 -8.66
CA GLY A 281 32.96 4.90 -8.03
C GLY A 281 33.43 5.74 -6.86
N CYS A 282 32.49 6.38 -6.21
CA CYS A 282 32.75 7.05 -4.95
C CYS A 282 31.53 6.95 -4.04
N TYR A 283 31.78 7.06 -2.75
CA TYR A 283 30.75 7.25 -1.77
C TYR A 283 31.26 8.19 -0.68
N GLY A 284 30.35 8.87 -0.01
CA GLY A 284 30.74 9.80 1.05
C GLY A 284 29.58 10.39 1.80
N PHE A 285 29.92 11.05 2.90
CA PHE A 285 28.99 11.69 3.81
C PHE A 285 29.22 13.20 3.82
N ALA A 286 28.13 13.95 3.62
CA ALA A 286 28.06 15.37 3.83
C ALA A 286 27.34 15.66 5.15
N ASN A 287 28.04 16.22 6.13
CA ASN A 287 27.48 16.70 7.39
C ASN A 287 26.72 18.02 7.19
N LYS A 288 25.68 17.97 6.35
CA LYS A 288 24.88 19.11 5.89
C LYS A 288 23.45 18.63 5.66
N THR A 289 22.49 19.27 6.31
CA THR A 289 21.07 19.04 6.05
C THR A 289 20.71 19.56 4.66
N LEU A 290 20.35 18.64 3.76
CA LEU A 290 19.92 18.91 2.39
C LEU A 290 18.50 18.37 2.19
N ASP A 291 17.72 19.01 1.33
CA ASP A 291 16.50 18.40 0.80
C ASP A 291 16.87 17.29 -0.21
N VAL A 292 15.96 16.33 -0.42
CA VAL A 292 16.14 15.15 -1.28
C VAL A 292 16.70 15.54 -2.65
N ILE A 293 16.09 16.51 -3.31
CA ILE A 293 16.48 16.90 -4.66
C ILE A 293 17.86 17.58 -4.73
N TRP A 294 18.31 18.21 -3.63
CA TRP A 294 19.64 18.83 -3.56
C TRP A 294 20.73 17.80 -3.30
N ALA A 295 20.51 16.82 -2.41
CA ALA A 295 21.45 15.73 -2.17
C ALA A 295 21.65 14.87 -3.43
N GLU A 296 20.57 14.62 -4.17
CA GLU A 296 20.57 13.90 -5.45
C GLU A 296 21.33 14.67 -6.55
N LEU A 297 21.12 15.99 -6.64
CA LEU A 297 21.86 16.85 -7.58
C LEU A 297 23.35 16.97 -7.21
N GLU A 298 23.68 17.03 -5.93
CA GLU A 298 25.07 17.07 -5.46
C GLU A 298 25.79 15.74 -5.78
N THR A 299 25.12 14.60 -5.58
CA THR A 299 25.60 13.28 -5.99
C THR A 299 25.79 13.18 -7.51
N LEU A 300 24.84 13.69 -8.29
CA LEU A 300 24.95 13.77 -9.74
C LEU A 300 26.19 14.57 -10.18
N SER A 301 26.41 15.73 -9.55
CA SER A 301 27.57 16.60 -9.80
C SER A 301 28.89 15.88 -9.47
N MET A 302 28.95 15.15 -8.35
CA MET A 302 30.09 14.31 -7.98
C MET A 302 30.35 13.18 -8.99
N GLY A 303 29.30 12.52 -9.46
CA GLY A 303 29.42 11.46 -10.46
C GLY A 303 29.96 11.95 -11.81
N LEU A 304 29.50 13.12 -12.28
CA LEU A 304 30.03 13.74 -13.48
C LEU A 304 31.50 14.16 -13.31
N LYS A 305 31.89 14.71 -12.16
CA LYS A 305 33.29 15.06 -11.84
C LYS A 305 34.20 13.83 -11.81
N LEU A 306 33.72 12.71 -11.26
CA LEU A 306 34.45 11.45 -11.27
C LEU A 306 34.64 10.95 -12.72
N ALA A 307 33.59 10.95 -13.54
CA ALA A 307 33.66 10.51 -14.94
C ALA A 307 34.60 11.36 -15.81
N ASP A 308 34.64 12.69 -15.61
CA ASP A 308 35.59 13.59 -16.28
C ASP A 308 37.05 13.30 -15.86
N SER A 309 37.28 13.02 -14.57
CA SER A 309 38.61 12.65 -14.06
C SER A 309 39.12 11.33 -14.66
N MET A 310 38.20 10.41 -14.99
CA MET A 310 38.49 9.14 -15.68
C MET A 310 38.57 9.28 -17.21
N LYS A 311 38.40 10.50 -17.75
CA LYS A 311 38.44 10.82 -19.19
C LYS A 311 37.51 9.95 -20.04
N ILE A 312 36.32 9.68 -19.51
CA ILE A 312 35.28 8.91 -20.20
C ILE A 312 34.56 9.83 -21.22
N PRO A 313 34.56 9.53 -22.53
CA PRO A 313 34.02 10.44 -23.54
C PRO A 313 32.48 10.42 -23.63
N LYS A 314 31.85 9.27 -23.42
CA LYS A 314 30.40 9.06 -23.63
C LYS A 314 29.75 8.39 -22.43
N LEU A 315 28.73 9.03 -21.87
CA LEU A 315 28.16 8.68 -20.57
C LEU A 315 26.64 8.47 -20.64
N ILE A 316 26.14 7.49 -19.89
CA ILE A 316 24.72 7.34 -19.55
C ILE A 316 24.59 7.42 -18.04
N VAL A 317 23.94 8.47 -17.56
CA VAL A 317 23.63 8.68 -16.15
C VAL A 317 22.26 8.10 -15.84
N GLU A 318 22.19 7.25 -14.80
CA GLU A 318 20.99 6.57 -14.33
C GLU A 318 20.74 6.91 -12.86
N SER A 319 19.52 7.35 -12.54
CA SER A 319 19.02 7.62 -11.18
C SER A 319 17.55 7.20 -11.08
N ASP A 320 17.10 6.77 -9.90
CA ASP A 320 15.70 6.48 -9.63
C ASP A 320 14.87 7.70 -9.22
N ASN A 321 15.50 8.88 -9.12
CA ASN A 321 14.81 10.14 -8.92
C ASN A 321 14.27 10.72 -10.25
N GLU A 322 13.01 10.38 -10.57
CA GLU A 322 12.34 10.86 -11.78
C GLU A 322 12.30 12.41 -11.88
N THR A 323 12.18 13.11 -10.75
CA THR A 323 12.10 14.58 -10.72
C THR A 323 13.43 15.21 -11.10
N LEU A 324 14.55 14.69 -10.57
CA LEU A 324 15.89 15.10 -10.97
C LEU A 324 16.08 14.88 -12.48
N ILE A 325 15.86 13.67 -12.97
CA ILE A 325 16.10 13.31 -14.39
C ILE A 325 15.25 14.17 -15.34
N ASN A 326 13.96 14.39 -15.02
CA ASN A 326 13.09 15.23 -15.84
C ASN A 326 13.54 16.69 -15.86
N THR A 327 14.03 17.23 -14.74
CA THR A 327 14.52 18.61 -14.64
C THR A 327 15.88 18.75 -15.37
N VAL A 328 16.80 17.81 -15.19
CA VAL A 328 18.10 17.77 -15.89
C VAL A 328 17.94 17.66 -17.41
N ASN A 329 16.99 16.85 -17.89
CA ASN A 329 16.69 16.78 -19.32
C ASN A 329 16.02 18.05 -19.87
N LYS A 330 15.40 18.88 -19.01
CA LYS A 330 14.78 20.16 -19.38
C LYS A 330 15.65 21.40 -19.08
N ARG A 331 16.86 21.22 -18.53
CA ARG A 331 17.77 22.27 -17.99
C ARG A 331 17.99 23.52 -18.85
N GLU A 332 17.91 23.42 -20.17
CA GLU A 332 18.07 24.58 -21.07
C GLU A 332 16.80 25.45 -21.19
N LYS A 333 15.64 24.91 -20.81
CA LYS A 333 14.32 25.55 -20.87
C LYS A 333 13.73 25.83 -19.48
N ASP A 334 14.39 25.36 -18.42
CA ASP A 334 13.91 25.50 -17.05
C ASP A 334 14.43 26.79 -16.40
N GLY A 335 13.53 27.76 -16.24
CA GLY A 335 13.82 29.05 -15.60
C GLY A 335 13.68 29.08 -14.08
N THR A 336 13.40 27.94 -13.42
CA THR A 336 13.31 27.89 -11.96
C THR A 336 14.70 28.00 -11.30
N ILE A 337 14.71 28.32 -10.00
CA ILE A 337 15.96 28.33 -9.19
C ILE A 337 16.68 26.98 -9.27
N LEU A 338 15.93 25.87 -9.22
CA LEU A 338 16.48 24.53 -9.37
C LEU A 338 17.04 24.31 -10.79
N GLY A 339 16.32 24.74 -11.83
CA GLY A 339 16.79 24.71 -13.23
C GLY A 339 18.11 25.46 -13.43
N GLN A 340 18.25 26.66 -12.84
CA GLN A 340 19.49 27.43 -12.86
C GLN A 340 20.64 26.74 -12.10
N CYS A 341 20.37 26.18 -10.92
CA CYS A 341 21.38 25.44 -10.15
C CYS A 341 21.85 24.18 -10.88
N ILE A 342 20.92 23.42 -11.46
CA ILE A 342 21.22 22.27 -12.32
C ILE A 342 22.07 22.71 -13.51
N LYS A 343 21.71 23.80 -14.19
CA LYS A 343 22.47 24.32 -15.34
C LYS A 343 23.89 24.73 -14.96
N LYS A 344 24.12 25.21 -13.73
CA LYS A 344 25.46 25.50 -13.18
C LYS A 344 26.24 24.22 -12.86
N GLU A 345 25.70 23.31 -12.05
CA GLU A 345 26.39 22.08 -11.66
C GLU A 345 26.68 21.16 -12.87
N CYS A 346 25.76 21.12 -13.83
CA CYS A 346 25.89 20.35 -15.05
C CYS A 346 26.71 21.04 -16.17
N MET A 347 27.40 22.17 -15.92
CA MET A 347 28.29 22.78 -16.92
C MET A 347 29.38 21.81 -17.40
N ILE A 348 29.84 20.91 -16.51
CA ILE A 348 30.84 19.87 -16.80
C ILE A 348 30.41 18.89 -17.90
N ILE A 349 29.12 18.79 -18.24
CA ILE A 349 28.63 18.00 -19.39
C ILE A 349 29.33 18.39 -20.70
N ARG A 350 29.80 19.64 -20.82
CA ARG A 350 30.52 20.15 -22.01
C ARG A 350 31.87 19.47 -22.26
N ASN A 351 32.43 18.77 -21.27
CA ASN A 351 33.69 18.04 -21.40
C ASN A 351 33.52 16.65 -22.05
N PHE A 352 32.28 16.22 -22.28
CA PHE A 352 31.93 14.90 -22.80
C PHE A 352 31.39 15.01 -24.23
N ASP A 353 31.72 14.05 -25.10
CA ASP A 353 31.18 13.93 -26.45
C ASP A 353 29.65 13.72 -26.43
N SER A 354 29.15 13.00 -25.42
CA SER A 354 27.73 12.70 -25.28
C SER A 354 27.37 12.31 -23.84
N VAL A 355 26.31 12.91 -23.28
CA VAL A 355 25.75 12.53 -21.98
C VAL A 355 24.23 12.36 -22.10
N LEU A 356 23.73 11.20 -21.69
CA LEU A 356 22.30 10.87 -21.64
C LEU A 356 21.86 10.70 -20.17
N PHE A 357 20.68 11.22 -19.81
CA PHE A 357 20.10 11.08 -18.47
C PHE A 357 18.83 10.24 -18.53
N ASN A 358 18.88 9.07 -17.89
CA ASN A 358 17.79 8.09 -17.87
C ASN A 358 17.26 7.91 -16.45
N TRP A 359 15.95 7.81 -16.32
CA TRP A 359 15.33 7.32 -15.11
C TRP A 359 15.34 5.79 -15.10
N ILE A 360 15.60 5.20 -13.93
CA ILE A 360 15.57 3.75 -13.69
C ILE A 360 14.69 3.42 -12.48
N ASP A 361 14.17 2.19 -12.41
CA ASP A 361 13.50 1.72 -11.19
C ASP A 361 14.52 1.57 -10.05
N ARG A 362 14.12 1.88 -8.80
CA ARG A 362 14.99 1.76 -7.61
C ARG A 362 15.63 0.38 -7.46
N ARG A 363 14.96 -0.69 -7.88
CA ARG A 363 15.50 -2.06 -7.86
C ARG A 363 16.68 -2.27 -8.83
N SER A 364 16.85 -1.37 -9.79
CA SER A 364 17.99 -1.32 -10.72
C SER A 364 19.07 -0.33 -10.28
N ASN A 365 18.89 0.37 -9.15
CA ASN A 365 19.85 1.31 -8.56
C ASN A 365 20.48 0.76 -7.25
N GLU A 366 20.29 -0.53 -6.96
CA GLU A 366 20.64 -1.19 -5.67
C GLU A 366 22.13 -1.00 -5.31
N ALA A 367 23.04 -0.95 -6.29
CA ALA A 367 24.45 -0.70 -6.03
C ALA A 367 24.74 0.72 -5.52
N ALA A 368 24.08 1.75 -6.06
CA ALA A 368 24.27 3.13 -5.62
C ALA A 368 23.59 3.40 -4.26
N ASP A 369 22.37 2.89 -4.07
CA ASP A 369 21.61 2.91 -2.80
C ASP A 369 22.34 2.15 -1.66
N SER A 370 23.13 1.12 -1.99
CA SER A 370 24.00 0.45 -1.02
C SER A 370 25.23 1.30 -0.66
N LEU A 371 25.83 2.00 -1.62
CA LEU A 371 26.98 2.88 -1.40
C LEU A 371 26.62 4.13 -0.58
N SER A 372 25.49 4.77 -0.87
CA SER A 372 25.01 5.95 -0.12
C SER A 372 24.77 5.62 1.35
N LYS A 373 24.25 4.41 1.65
CA LYS A 373 24.09 3.90 3.03
C LYS A 373 25.41 3.49 3.69
N LEU A 374 26.34 2.90 2.93
CA LEU A 374 27.66 2.50 3.45
C LEU A 374 28.48 3.72 3.91
N ALA A 375 28.41 4.82 3.15
CA ALA A 375 29.05 6.09 3.50
C ALA A 375 28.66 6.60 4.89
N ILE A 376 27.38 6.43 5.25
CA ILE A 376 26.78 6.93 6.49
C ILE A 376 27.11 6.00 7.64
N LYS A 377 27.03 4.68 7.42
CA LYS A 377 27.44 3.67 8.40
C LYS A 377 28.90 3.84 8.84
N ASN A 378 29.78 4.17 7.89
CA ASN A 378 31.21 4.29 8.13
C ASN A 378 31.69 5.74 8.35
N ASN A 379 30.81 6.72 8.18
CA ASN A 379 31.08 8.17 8.25
C ASN A 379 32.37 8.59 7.50
N CYS A 380 32.53 8.12 6.26
CA CYS A 380 33.77 8.31 5.50
C CYS A 380 33.52 8.59 4.02
N ASN A 381 34.47 9.30 3.40
CA ASN A 381 34.50 9.61 1.97
C ASN A 381 35.57 8.76 1.30
N LEU A 382 35.22 8.00 0.26
CA LEU A 382 36.13 7.09 -0.42
C LEU A 382 35.85 7.04 -1.92
N ASN A 383 36.91 7.24 -2.69
CA ASN A 383 36.93 6.98 -4.13
C ASN A 383 37.59 5.62 -4.36
N PHE A 384 36.95 4.75 -5.14
CA PHE A 384 37.46 3.41 -5.46
C PHE A 384 37.57 3.21 -6.99
N LYS A 385 38.47 2.31 -7.39
CA LYS A 385 38.63 1.85 -8.78
C LYS A 385 37.93 0.50 -8.94
N MET A 386 38.65 -0.55 -9.35
CA MET A 386 38.07 -1.89 -9.45
C MET A 386 37.86 -2.54 -8.07
N ASP A 387 38.60 -2.09 -7.05
CA ASP A 387 38.52 -2.54 -5.66
C ASP A 387 37.34 -1.88 -4.92
N TYR A 388 36.12 -2.21 -5.33
CA TYR A 388 34.88 -1.70 -4.71
C TYR A 388 34.55 -2.42 -3.38
N PRO A 389 33.73 -1.83 -2.49
CA PRO A 389 33.39 -2.42 -1.20
C PRO A 389 32.71 -3.80 -1.29
N LEU A 390 33.10 -4.73 -0.42
CA LEU A 390 32.57 -6.10 -0.41
C LEU A 390 31.05 -6.16 -0.18
N GLU A 391 30.49 -5.15 0.50
CA GLU A 391 29.06 -4.98 0.74
C GLU A 391 28.23 -4.95 -0.55
N ILE A 392 28.76 -4.35 -1.62
CA ILE A 392 28.05 -4.25 -2.90
C ILE A 392 28.35 -5.41 -3.86
N HIS A 393 29.34 -6.26 -3.56
CA HIS A 393 29.80 -7.33 -4.46
C HIS A 393 28.68 -8.27 -4.92
N LYS A 394 27.78 -8.67 -4.00
CA LYS A 394 26.61 -9.51 -4.32
C LYS A 394 25.62 -8.81 -5.27
N VAL A 395 25.53 -7.49 -5.21
CA VAL A 395 24.67 -6.68 -6.09
C VAL A 395 25.30 -6.60 -7.48
N ILE A 396 26.61 -6.30 -7.57
CA ILE A 396 27.35 -6.24 -8.84
C ILE A 396 27.26 -7.57 -9.61
N ILE A 397 27.48 -8.70 -8.93
CA ILE A 397 27.34 -10.03 -9.56
C ILE A 397 25.90 -10.27 -10.05
N ARG A 398 24.88 -9.91 -9.25
CA ARG A 398 23.46 -10.07 -9.61
C ARG A 398 23.06 -9.20 -10.81
N GLU A 399 23.63 -8.00 -10.92
CA GLU A 399 23.40 -7.09 -12.05
C GLU A 399 24.14 -7.55 -13.33
N ALA A 400 25.33 -8.15 -13.22
CA ALA A 400 26.14 -8.57 -14.36
C ALA A 400 25.72 -9.92 -14.98
N ILE A 401 24.93 -10.74 -14.29
CA ILE A 401 24.42 -12.04 -14.77
C ILE A 401 23.10 -11.90 -15.58
N LYS A 402 22.53 -10.70 -15.68
CA LYS A 402 21.28 -10.40 -16.41
C LYS A 402 21.52 -9.71 -17.76
#